data_AF-A0A2V8PZ86-F1
#
_entry.id   AF-A0A2V8PZ86-F1
#
_cell.length_a   1.000
_cell.length_b   1.000
_cell.length_c   1.000
_cell.angle_alpha   90.00
_cell.angle_beta   90.00
_cell.angle_gamma   90.00
#
_symmetry.space_group_name_H-M   'P 1'
#
loop_
_entity.id
_entity.type
_entity.pdbx_description
1 polymer ?
#
loop_
_entity_poly.entity_id
_entity_poly.type
_entity_poly.pdbx_seq_one_letter_code
_entity_poly.pdbx_strand_id
1 'polypeptide(L)'
;VKGVVGAFAHDQRILAWDIWNEPDNTNGGSYGELEPKNKVQLVLALLPRAFAWAREAKPEQPLTCGVWKGDWSTPDKMTEMDRLQIDLSDVITFHNYDAPTELEKRINWLKRYNRPLICSEYMARGNGSFFFGSLPVAKVHNVGMMNWGFAQGKTQTHLPWDSWQRPYVDREPSVWFHEVFRNDGKPYMVEEVEFIRRMTGKTKVQMKRAGR
;
A
#
# COMPACT_ATOMS: atom_id res chain seq x y z
N VAL A 1 -3.77 -8.40 -17.86
CA VAL A 1 -4.38 -7.06 -17.80
C VAL A 1 -5.76 -7.03 -18.43
N LYS A 2 -5.89 -6.96 -19.78
CA LYS A 2 -7.19 -6.76 -20.47
C LYS A 2 -8.34 -7.66 -20.03
N GLY A 3 -8.10 -8.96 -19.86
CA GLY A 3 -9.16 -9.91 -19.50
C GLY A 3 -9.81 -9.59 -18.15
N VAL A 4 -9.02 -9.24 -17.13
CA VAL A 4 -9.56 -8.90 -15.79
C VAL A 4 -10.15 -7.51 -15.79
N VAL A 5 -9.40 -6.50 -16.27
CA VAL A 5 -9.88 -5.11 -16.29
C VAL A 5 -11.14 -4.97 -17.12
N GLY A 6 -11.18 -5.57 -18.30
CA GLY A 6 -12.34 -5.52 -19.20
C GLY A 6 -13.57 -6.24 -18.66
N ALA A 7 -13.40 -7.36 -17.94
CA ALA A 7 -14.52 -8.08 -17.36
C ALA A 7 -15.26 -7.28 -16.26
N PHE A 8 -14.55 -6.37 -15.58
CA PHE A 8 -15.11 -5.57 -14.48
C PHE A 8 -15.03 -4.06 -14.73
N ALA A 9 -14.86 -3.63 -15.98
CA ALA A 9 -14.62 -2.23 -16.35
C ALA A 9 -15.65 -1.24 -15.81
N HIS A 10 -16.89 -1.68 -15.63
CA HIS A 10 -18.02 -0.85 -15.17
C HIS A 10 -18.53 -1.23 -13.76
N ASP A 11 -17.81 -2.11 -13.06
CA ASP A 11 -18.20 -2.52 -11.71
C ASP A 11 -17.93 -1.41 -10.68
N GLN A 12 -19.00 -0.79 -10.20
CA GLN A 12 -18.94 0.33 -9.24
C GLN A 12 -18.37 -0.06 -7.87
N ARG A 13 -18.18 -1.35 -7.59
CA ARG A 13 -17.55 -1.82 -6.35
C ARG A 13 -16.03 -1.73 -6.40
N ILE A 14 -15.44 -1.60 -7.58
CA ILE A 14 -13.99 -1.46 -7.76
C ILE A 14 -13.63 0.01 -7.55
N LEU A 15 -12.67 0.25 -6.66
CA LEU A 15 -12.19 1.60 -6.35
C LEU A 15 -11.16 2.09 -7.38
N ALA A 16 -10.18 1.25 -7.71
CA ALA A 16 -9.05 1.55 -8.58
C ALA A 16 -8.39 0.24 -9.05
N TRP A 17 -7.56 0.34 -10.09
CA TRP A 17 -6.72 -0.74 -10.58
C TRP A 17 -5.27 -0.46 -10.27
N ASP A 18 -4.70 -1.17 -9.31
CA ASP A 18 -3.24 -1.22 -9.14
C ASP A 18 -2.66 -2.11 -10.24
N ILE A 19 -1.96 -1.48 -11.18
CA ILE A 19 -1.48 -2.13 -12.40
C ILE A 19 -0.32 -3.05 -12.11
N TRP A 20 0.56 -2.68 -11.17
CA TRP A 20 1.72 -3.49 -10.82
C TRP A 20 2.28 -3.10 -9.45
N ASN A 21 2.26 -4.05 -8.53
CA ASN A 21 2.86 -3.89 -7.21
C ASN A 21 4.39 -3.92 -7.26
N GLU A 22 5.06 -2.90 -6.68
CA GLU A 22 6.53 -2.81 -6.52
C GLU A 22 7.33 -3.41 -7.69
N PRO A 23 7.12 -2.91 -8.92
CA PRO A 23 7.47 -3.62 -10.14
C PRO A 23 8.98 -3.81 -10.31
N ASP A 24 9.79 -2.97 -9.69
CA ASP A 24 11.25 -3.03 -9.68
C ASP A 24 11.85 -3.63 -8.39
N ASN A 25 11.03 -4.30 -7.58
CA ASN A 25 11.49 -5.06 -6.41
C ASN A 25 12.21 -6.34 -6.88
N THR A 26 13.47 -6.53 -6.47
CA THR A 26 14.27 -7.70 -6.83
C THR A 26 14.24 -8.72 -5.70
N ASN A 27 13.94 -9.99 -5.98
CA ASN A 27 13.96 -11.05 -4.97
C ASN A 27 15.33 -11.72 -4.86
N GLY A 28 16.38 -10.91 -4.71
CA GLY A 28 17.77 -11.37 -4.73
C GLY A 28 18.07 -12.45 -3.68
N GLY A 29 17.43 -12.37 -2.51
CA GLY A 29 17.66 -13.32 -1.41
C GLY A 29 17.01 -14.69 -1.59
N SER A 30 15.95 -14.81 -2.39
CA SER A 30 15.20 -16.08 -2.53
C SER A 30 15.24 -16.66 -3.94
N TYR A 31 15.26 -15.81 -4.97
CA TYR A 31 15.17 -16.22 -6.38
C TYR A 31 16.12 -15.43 -7.28
N GLY A 32 17.19 -14.84 -6.74
CA GLY A 32 18.10 -13.99 -7.51
C GLY A 32 18.66 -14.65 -8.78
N GLU A 33 18.93 -15.96 -8.74
CA GLU A 33 19.41 -16.73 -9.90
C GLU A 33 18.36 -16.92 -11.00
N LEU A 34 17.07 -16.85 -10.65
CA LEU A 34 15.95 -16.97 -11.59
C LEU A 34 15.51 -15.61 -12.15
N GLU A 35 15.95 -14.51 -11.54
CA GLU A 35 15.58 -13.18 -12.01
C GLU A 35 16.40 -12.76 -13.24
N PRO A 36 15.78 -12.11 -14.24
CA PRO A 36 16.52 -11.50 -15.32
C PRO A 36 17.53 -10.48 -14.78
N LYS A 37 18.79 -10.56 -15.22
CA LYS A 37 19.85 -9.63 -14.80
C LYS A 37 19.52 -8.16 -15.04
N ASN A 38 18.67 -7.88 -16.03
CA ASN A 38 18.19 -6.56 -16.42
C ASN A 38 16.70 -6.34 -16.10
N LYS A 39 16.20 -6.94 -15.00
CA LYS A 39 14.79 -6.87 -14.58
C LYS A 39 14.23 -5.45 -14.61
N VAL A 40 14.93 -4.49 -14.01
CA VAL A 40 14.47 -3.09 -13.92
C VAL A 40 14.27 -2.50 -15.32
N GLN A 41 15.20 -2.72 -16.26
CA GLN A 41 15.06 -2.23 -17.63
C GLN A 41 13.89 -2.88 -18.37
N LEU A 42 13.68 -4.19 -18.19
CA LEU A 42 12.54 -4.89 -18.78
C LEU A 42 11.20 -4.37 -18.24
N VAL A 43 11.14 -4.10 -16.94
CA VAL A 43 9.94 -3.58 -16.28
C VAL A 43 9.67 -2.14 -16.70
N LEU A 44 10.69 -1.27 -16.79
CA LEU A 44 10.55 0.10 -17.32
C LEU A 44 9.92 0.10 -18.73
N ALA A 45 10.32 -0.85 -19.58
CA ALA A 45 9.74 -0.99 -20.91
C ALA A 45 8.30 -1.57 -20.90
N LEU A 46 7.94 -2.38 -19.90
CA LEU A 46 6.66 -3.08 -19.85
C LEU A 46 5.56 -2.33 -19.10
N LEU A 47 5.90 -1.54 -18.08
CA LEU A 47 4.94 -0.81 -17.26
C LEU A 47 4.02 0.12 -18.10
N PRO A 48 4.52 0.93 -19.05
CA PRO A 48 3.66 1.77 -19.88
C PRO A 48 2.70 0.96 -20.73
N ARG A 49 3.13 -0.23 -21.19
CA ARG A 49 2.30 -1.14 -21.99
C ARG A 49 1.21 -1.76 -21.12
N ALA A 50 1.50 -2.11 -19.87
CA ALA A 50 0.51 -2.62 -18.93
C ALA A 50 -0.59 -1.58 -18.66
N PHE A 51 -0.22 -0.32 -18.43
CA PHE A 51 -1.18 0.79 -18.34
C PHE A 51 -1.98 0.96 -19.63
N ALA A 52 -1.34 0.97 -20.80
CA ALA A 52 -2.03 1.09 -22.09
C ALA A 52 -3.06 -0.04 -22.28
N TRP A 53 -2.70 -1.29 -21.96
CA TRP A 53 -3.62 -2.41 -22.04
C TRP A 53 -4.81 -2.29 -21.08
N ALA A 54 -4.60 -1.75 -19.88
CA ALA A 54 -5.69 -1.47 -18.96
C ALA A 54 -6.62 -0.38 -19.52
N ARG A 55 -6.05 0.70 -20.08
CA ARG A 55 -6.84 1.78 -20.72
C ARG A 55 -7.60 1.33 -21.95
N GLU A 56 -7.04 0.46 -22.77
CA GLU A 56 -7.73 -0.13 -23.93
C GLU A 56 -8.99 -0.90 -23.55
N ALA A 57 -9.03 -1.46 -22.33
CA ALA A 57 -10.21 -2.11 -21.79
C ALA A 57 -11.29 -1.11 -21.30
N LYS A 58 -11.00 0.20 -21.35
CA LYS A 58 -11.90 1.32 -21.00
C LYS A 58 -12.60 1.19 -19.63
N PRO A 59 -11.85 0.90 -18.54
CA PRO A 59 -12.44 0.92 -17.20
C PRO A 59 -12.89 2.33 -16.81
N GLU A 60 -13.96 2.40 -16.02
CA GLU A 60 -14.43 3.64 -15.40
C GLU A 60 -13.57 4.01 -14.18
N GLN A 61 -12.90 3.04 -13.57
CA GLN A 61 -12.09 3.23 -12.36
C GLN A 61 -10.68 3.75 -12.71
N PRO A 62 -10.07 4.55 -11.82
CA PRO A 62 -8.71 5.05 -12.00
C PRO A 62 -7.66 3.93 -11.99
N LEU A 63 -6.55 4.16 -12.69
CA LEU A 63 -5.37 3.30 -12.64
C LEU A 63 -4.30 3.87 -11.70
N THR A 64 -3.50 3.00 -11.10
CA THR A 64 -2.41 3.39 -10.21
C THR A 64 -1.26 2.39 -10.23
N CYS A 65 -0.09 2.79 -9.75
CA CYS A 65 1.07 1.94 -9.49
C CYS A 65 1.92 2.63 -8.41
N GLY A 66 2.14 1.93 -7.29
CA GLY A 66 2.67 2.55 -6.08
C GLY A 66 4.18 2.77 -6.07
N VAL A 67 4.60 3.99 -5.70
CA VAL A 67 5.99 4.27 -5.31
C VAL A 67 6.25 3.73 -3.90
N TRP A 68 7.38 3.02 -3.70
CA TRP A 68 7.58 2.24 -2.48
C TRP A 68 8.97 2.36 -1.83
N LYS A 69 9.98 2.84 -2.57
CA LYS A 69 11.35 3.03 -2.07
C LYS A 69 11.97 4.33 -2.58
N GLY A 70 13.09 4.73 -1.96
CA GLY A 70 13.88 5.89 -2.40
C GLY A 70 13.43 7.23 -1.82
N ASP A 71 13.96 8.30 -2.41
CA ASP A 71 13.73 9.70 -2.02
C ASP A 71 12.90 10.39 -3.11
N TRP A 72 11.66 10.75 -2.77
CA TRP A 72 10.74 11.42 -3.69
C TRP A 72 10.69 12.93 -3.47
N SER A 73 11.60 13.52 -2.67
CA SER A 73 11.54 14.95 -2.29
C SER A 73 11.66 15.90 -3.46
N THR A 74 12.39 15.53 -4.51
CA THR A 74 12.51 16.30 -5.75
C THR A 74 12.55 15.38 -6.98
N PRO A 75 12.18 15.86 -8.18
CA PRO A 75 12.26 15.07 -9.40
C PRO A 75 13.66 14.51 -9.71
N ASP A 76 14.72 15.23 -9.36
CA ASP A 76 16.12 14.81 -9.63
C ASP A 76 16.58 13.64 -8.78
N LYS A 77 15.97 13.45 -7.60
CA LYS A 77 16.28 12.33 -6.71
C LYS A 77 15.46 11.07 -7.01
N MET A 78 14.36 11.24 -7.74
CA MET A 78 13.52 10.13 -8.15
C MET A 78 14.21 9.30 -9.22
N THR A 79 13.99 7.99 -9.17
CA THR A 79 14.39 7.10 -10.25
C THR A 79 13.47 7.28 -11.46
N GLU A 80 13.85 6.71 -12.60
CA GLU A 80 12.96 6.62 -13.76
C GLU A 80 11.68 5.85 -13.44
N MET A 81 11.78 4.78 -12.62
CA MET A 81 10.63 4.01 -12.19
C MET A 81 9.66 4.86 -11.37
N ASP A 82 10.16 5.60 -10.37
CA ASP A 82 9.32 6.44 -9.51
C ASP A 82 8.53 7.46 -10.33
N ARG A 83 9.20 8.12 -11.29
CA ARG A 83 8.55 9.09 -12.18
C ARG A 83 7.48 8.42 -13.03
N LEU A 84 7.82 7.28 -13.62
CA LEU A 84 6.91 6.54 -14.49
C LEU A 84 5.65 6.07 -13.76
N GLN A 85 5.79 5.57 -12.53
CA GLN A 85 4.68 5.18 -11.67
C GLN A 85 3.74 6.35 -11.38
N ILE A 86 4.30 7.50 -10.98
CA ILE A 86 3.50 8.69 -10.68
C ILE A 86 2.84 9.24 -11.95
N ASP A 87 3.58 9.35 -13.05
CA ASP A 87 3.10 9.97 -14.28
C ASP A 87 1.94 9.20 -14.91
N LEU A 88 1.98 7.87 -14.87
CA LEU A 88 0.93 7.00 -15.44
C LEU A 88 -0.32 6.87 -14.55
N SER A 89 -0.21 7.19 -13.26
CA SER A 89 -1.27 6.96 -12.26
C SER A 89 -2.29 8.10 -12.19
N ASP A 90 -3.59 7.79 -12.24
CA ASP A 90 -4.67 8.79 -12.03
C ASP A 90 -4.79 9.20 -10.56
N VAL A 91 -4.60 8.23 -9.68
CA VAL A 91 -4.53 8.40 -8.22
C VAL A 91 -3.17 7.92 -7.76
N ILE A 92 -2.52 8.67 -6.87
CA ILE A 92 -1.19 8.31 -6.41
C ILE A 92 -1.33 7.34 -5.25
N THR A 93 -0.80 6.13 -5.46
CA THR A 93 -0.57 5.17 -4.39
C THR A 93 0.89 5.17 -3.99
N PHE A 94 1.16 4.82 -2.74
CA PHE A 94 2.53 4.65 -2.24
C PHE A 94 2.57 3.68 -1.06
N HIS A 95 3.74 3.13 -0.78
CA HIS A 95 3.95 2.23 0.36
C HIS A 95 4.76 2.93 1.44
N ASN A 96 4.45 2.63 2.70
CA ASN A 96 5.24 3.07 3.83
C ASN A 96 5.14 2.08 4.99
N TYR A 97 6.23 1.36 5.24
CA TYR A 97 6.36 0.45 6.38
C TYR A 97 7.12 1.07 7.56
N ASP A 98 7.42 2.37 7.51
CA ASP A 98 8.21 3.08 8.51
C ASP A 98 7.33 3.82 9.54
N ALA A 99 7.99 4.41 10.54
CA ALA A 99 7.38 5.19 11.61
C ALA A 99 6.55 6.39 11.08
N PRO A 100 5.63 6.94 11.90
CA PRO A 100 4.70 8.00 11.47
C PRO A 100 5.37 9.28 10.93
N THR A 101 6.56 9.62 11.43
CA THR A 101 7.35 10.76 10.93
C THR A 101 7.80 10.57 9.49
N GLU A 102 8.18 9.34 9.13
CA GLU A 102 8.54 8.99 7.76
C GLU A 102 7.32 8.99 6.84
N LEU A 103 6.19 8.45 7.33
CA LEU A 103 4.91 8.50 6.62
C LEU A 103 4.51 9.94 6.29
N GLU A 104 4.54 10.83 7.28
CA GLU A 104 4.21 12.25 7.09
C GLU A 104 5.13 12.92 6.06
N LYS A 105 6.44 12.63 6.14
CA LYS A 105 7.43 13.14 5.19
C LYS A 105 7.11 12.68 3.76
N ARG A 106 6.85 11.38 3.54
CA ARG A 106 6.50 10.82 2.22
C ARG A 106 5.20 11.42 1.67
N ILE A 107 4.18 11.57 2.52
CA ILE A 107 2.92 12.24 2.16
C ILE A 107 3.19 13.66 1.66
N ASN A 108 4.01 14.42 2.38
CA ASN A 108 4.31 15.80 2.01
C ASN A 108 5.07 15.92 0.69
N TRP A 109 5.94 14.97 0.35
CA TRP A 109 6.58 14.92 -0.96
C TRP A 109 5.57 14.71 -2.10
N LEU A 110 4.59 13.84 -1.89
CA LEU A 110 3.62 13.45 -2.92
C LEU A 110 2.49 14.46 -3.12
N LYS A 111 2.17 15.30 -2.12
CA LYS A 111 1.13 16.34 -2.23
C LYS A 111 1.32 17.29 -3.41
N ARG A 112 2.56 17.53 -3.85
CA ARG A 112 2.86 18.43 -4.97
C ARG A 112 2.19 18.05 -6.29
N TYR A 113 1.81 16.78 -6.45
CA TYR A 113 1.19 16.28 -7.66
C TYR A 113 -0.32 16.56 -7.74
N ASN A 114 -0.92 17.08 -6.67
CA ASN A 114 -2.33 17.49 -6.63
C ASN A 114 -3.32 16.40 -7.11
N ARG A 115 -3.06 15.15 -6.74
CA ARG A 115 -3.91 13.97 -6.99
C ARG A 115 -4.30 13.32 -5.66
N PRO A 116 -5.42 12.57 -5.59
CA PRO A 116 -5.75 11.78 -4.40
C PRO A 116 -4.60 10.86 -4.00
N LEU A 117 -4.33 10.76 -2.70
CA LEU A 117 -3.26 9.94 -2.13
C LEU A 117 -3.84 8.76 -1.36
N ILE A 118 -3.29 7.57 -1.60
CA ILE A 118 -3.60 6.35 -0.84
C ILE A 118 -2.28 5.67 -0.46
N CYS A 119 -2.02 5.47 0.82
CA CYS A 119 -0.99 4.54 1.27
C CYS A 119 -1.56 3.12 1.08
N SER A 120 -1.23 2.45 -0.02
CA SER A 120 -1.78 1.15 -0.40
C SER A 120 -1.18 -0.01 0.37
N GLU A 121 -0.01 0.21 0.98
CA GLU A 121 0.62 -0.75 1.88
C GLU A 121 1.29 -0.02 3.07
N TYR A 122 0.83 -0.38 4.27
CA TYR A 122 1.49 -0.17 5.56
C TYR A 122 1.04 -1.36 6.43
N MET A 123 1.82 -1.96 7.30
CA MET A 123 2.43 -1.40 8.50
C MET A 123 3.40 -2.48 8.98
N ALA A 124 4.60 -2.13 9.40
CA ALA A 124 5.55 -3.08 9.97
C ALA A 124 5.86 -2.71 11.43
N ARG A 125 5.31 -3.46 12.40
CA ARG A 125 5.50 -3.16 13.85
C ARG A 125 6.97 -3.13 14.25
N GLY A 126 7.78 -4.01 13.65
CA GLY A 126 9.24 -4.05 13.88
C GLY A 126 9.98 -2.77 13.48
N ASN A 127 9.41 -1.97 12.56
CA ASN A 127 9.98 -0.70 12.10
C ASN A 127 9.37 0.52 12.82
N GLY A 128 8.62 0.30 13.91
CA GLY A 128 7.92 1.38 14.60
C GLY A 128 6.70 1.93 13.85
N SER A 129 6.28 1.27 12.78
CA SER A 129 5.03 1.58 12.09
C SER A 129 3.88 0.88 12.81
N PHE A 130 2.91 1.64 13.31
CA PHE A 130 1.74 1.12 14.02
C PHE A 130 0.50 1.90 13.61
N PHE A 131 -0.69 1.30 13.73
CA PHE A 131 -1.94 2.01 13.47
C PHE A 131 -2.09 3.28 14.31
N PHE A 132 -1.71 3.21 15.59
CA PHE A 132 -1.77 4.32 16.54
C PHE A 132 -1.06 5.59 16.06
N GLY A 133 0.07 5.41 15.37
CA GLY A 133 0.84 6.53 14.84
C GLY A 133 0.46 6.89 13.41
N SER A 134 0.26 5.89 12.55
CA SER A 134 0.04 6.10 11.11
C SER A 134 -1.34 6.66 10.78
N LEU A 135 -2.41 6.16 11.42
CA LEU A 135 -3.78 6.59 11.09
C LEU A 135 -4.07 8.08 11.43
N PRO A 136 -3.60 8.64 12.57
CA PRO A 136 -3.76 10.07 12.84
C PRO A 136 -3.08 10.96 11.80
N VAL A 137 -1.84 10.63 11.40
CA VAL A 137 -1.10 11.36 10.36
C VAL A 137 -1.88 11.35 9.04
N ALA A 138 -2.31 10.17 8.60
CA ALA A 138 -3.08 10.02 7.37
C ALA A 138 -4.39 10.83 7.42
N LYS A 139 -5.08 10.83 8.56
CA LYS A 139 -6.33 11.59 8.76
C LYS A 139 -6.11 13.10 8.67
N VAL A 140 -5.04 13.63 9.26
CA VAL A 140 -4.68 15.06 9.17
C VAL A 140 -4.39 15.47 7.72
N HIS A 141 -3.83 14.57 6.92
CA HIS A 141 -3.49 14.84 5.52
C HIS A 141 -4.51 14.36 4.50
N ASN A 142 -5.66 13.82 4.94
CA ASN A 142 -6.70 13.26 4.09
C ASN A 142 -6.18 12.20 3.10
N VAL A 143 -5.37 11.26 3.61
CA VAL A 143 -4.77 10.16 2.85
C VAL A 143 -5.51 8.86 3.14
N GLY A 144 -5.89 8.12 2.10
CA GLY A 144 -6.46 6.78 2.25
C GLY A 144 -5.42 5.78 2.74
N MET A 145 -5.82 4.79 3.55
CA MET A 145 -4.88 3.83 4.13
C MET A 145 -5.40 2.41 3.92
N MET A 146 -4.58 1.53 3.33
CA MET A 146 -4.86 0.11 3.12
C MET A 146 -3.79 -0.71 3.83
N ASN A 147 -4.19 -1.55 4.77
CA ASN A 147 -3.22 -2.30 5.55
C ASN A 147 -2.75 -3.53 4.77
N TRP A 148 -1.45 -3.80 4.83
CA TRP A 148 -0.87 -5.05 4.39
C TRP A 148 -1.18 -6.13 5.44
N GLY A 149 -1.63 -7.31 5.01
CA GLY A 149 -2.12 -8.37 5.89
C GLY A 149 -3.46 -8.04 6.56
N PHE A 150 -4.13 -9.03 7.14
CA PHE A 150 -5.38 -8.79 7.89
C PHE A 150 -5.58 -9.82 8.99
N ALA A 151 -5.52 -11.09 8.63
CA ALA A 151 -5.67 -12.20 9.54
C ALA A 151 -4.59 -13.26 9.30
N GLN A 152 -4.23 -13.97 10.37
CA GLN A 152 -3.33 -15.10 10.33
C GLN A 152 -3.84 -16.20 9.42
N GLY A 153 -3.09 -16.44 8.35
CA GLY A 153 -3.46 -17.40 7.33
C GLY A 153 -2.32 -17.71 6.37
N LYS A 154 -2.70 -18.09 5.14
CA LYS A 154 -1.79 -18.65 4.13
C LYS A 154 -0.63 -17.72 3.75
N THR A 155 -0.81 -16.41 3.86
CA THR A 155 0.22 -15.41 3.50
C THR A 155 1.28 -15.25 4.58
N GLN A 156 1.02 -15.73 5.81
CA GLN A 156 1.97 -15.71 6.94
C GLN A 156 2.58 -14.34 7.23
N THR A 157 1.81 -13.28 6.99
CA THR A 157 2.24 -11.88 7.13
C THR A 157 2.32 -11.39 8.59
N HIS A 158 1.98 -12.21 9.58
CA HIS A 158 2.39 -11.97 10.97
C HIS A 158 3.88 -12.23 11.21
N LEU A 159 4.52 -13.01 10.35
CA LEU A 159 5.95 -13.26 10.44
C LEU A 159 6.75 -12.08 9.86
N PRO A 160 7.87 -11.70 10.49
CA PRO A 160 8.77 -10.69 9.94
C PRO A 160 9.41 -11.12 8.61
N TRP A 161 9.90 -10.15 7.82
CA TRP A 161 10.52 -10.43 6.52
C TRP A 161 11.76 -11.34 6.61
N ASP A 162 12.43 -11.45 7.76
CA ASP A 162 13.55 -12.37 7.94
C ASP A 162 13.12 -13.84 8.07
N SER A 163 11.82 -14.13 8.16
CA SER A 163 11.27 -15.49 8.31
C SER A 163 11.67 -16.47 7.20
N TRP A 164 11.98 -15.96 6.01
CA TRP A 164 12.53 -16.75 4.89
C TRP A 164 13.93 -17.30 5.18
N GLN A 165 14.74 -16.56 5.95
CA GLN A 165 16.11 -16.94 6.33
C GLN A 165 16.17 -17.55 7.73
N ARG A 166 15.24 -17.14 8.61
CA ARG A 166 15.15 -17.55 10.01
C ARG A 166 13.75 -18.07 10.29
N PRO A 167 13.45 -19.34 9.97
CA PRO A 167 12.12 -19.89 10.15
C PRO A 167 11.63 -19.80 11.60
N TYR A 168 10.35 -19.48 11.74
CA TYR A 168 9.63 -19.40 13.02
C TYR A 168 8.82 -20.69 13.24
N VAL A 169 9.50 -21.84 13.19
CA VAL A 169 8.86 -23.18 13.29
C VAL A 169 8.70 -23.66 14.73
N ASP A 170 9.50 -23.12 15.66
CA ASP A 170 9.60 -23.50 17.06
C ASP A 170 9.09 -22.43 18.03
N ARG A 171 8.75 -21.24 17.51
CA ARG A 171 8.37 -20.06 18.30
C ARG A 171 7.53 -19.09 17.49
N GLU A 172 6.75 -18.28 18.20
CA GLU A 172 6.09 -17.09 17.64
C GLU A 172 7.06 -15.90 17.63
N PRO A 173 7.00 -14.97 16.65
CA PRO A 173 7.77 -13.74 16.72
C PRO A 173 7.35 -12.91 17.94
N SER A 174 8.30 -12.19 18.54
CA SER A 174 8.07 -11.37 19.74
C SER A 174 7.03 -10.26 19.51
N VAL A 175 6.94 -9.77 18.27
CA VAL A 175 5.91 -8.87 17.80
C VAL A 175 5.43 -9.34 16.43
N TRP A 176 4.12 -9.36 16.22
CA TRP A 176 3.57 -9.68 14.89
C TRP A 176 3.83 -8.54 13.93
N PHE A 177 4.09 -8.92 12.69
CA PHE A 177 4.54 -7.96 11.71
C PHE A 177 3.40 -7.12 11.14
N HIS A 178 2.46 -7.72 10.42
CA HIS A 178 1.41 -6.97 9.71
C HIS A 178 -0.02 -7.28 10.18
N GLU A 179 -0.31 -8.53 10.56
CA GLU A 179 -1.68 -9.00 10.77
C GLU A 179 -2.36 -8.39 12.01
N VAL A 180 -3.69 -8.29 11.95
CA VAL A 180 -4.56 -7.69 12.98
C VAL A 180 -5.29 -8.77 13.77
N PHE A 181 -5.68 -9.86 13.10
CA PHE A 181 -6.44 -10.97 13.69
C PHE A 181 -5.66 -12.28 13.66
N ARG A 182 -5.87 -13.11 14.68
CA ARG A 182 -5.45 -14.52 14.68
C ARG A 182 -6.37 -15.33 13.77
N ASN A 183 -5.99 -16.58 13.52
CA ASN A 183 -6.72 -17.49 12.62
C ASN A 183 -8.14 -17.83 13.12
N ASP A 184 -8.40 -17.68 14.42
CA ASP A 184 -9.70 -17.85 15.07
C ASP A 184 -10.53 -16.54 15.10
N GLY A 185 -10.03 -15.47 14.49
CA GLY A 185 -10.69 -14.16 14.43
C GLY A 185 -10.50 -13.29 15.68
N LYS A 186 -9.78 -13.76 16.72
CA LYS A 186 -9.45 -12.91 17.87
C LYS A 186 -8.45 -11.82 17.46
N PRO A 187 -8.56 -10.58 17.96
CA PRO A 187 -7.52 -9.58 17.79
C PRO A 187 -6.17 -10.07 18.29
N TYR A 188 -5.10 -9.79 17.55
CA TYR A 188 -3.73 -9.93 18.06
C TYR A 188 -3.47 -8.91 19.17
N MET A 189 -3.87 -7.65 18.95
CA MET A 189 -3.87 -6.55 19.92
C MET A 189 -5.28 -5.95 19.99
N VAL A 190 -5.96 -6.11 21.13
CA VAL A 190 -7.36 -5.68 21.28
C VAL A 190 -7.49 -4.16 21.15
N GLU A 191 -6.56 -3.43 21.76
CA GLU A 191 -6.50 -1.98 21.78
C GLU A 191 -6.33 -1.39 20.37
N GLU A 192 -5.61 -2.10 19.50
CA GLU A 192 -5.40 -1.73 18.10
C GLU A 192 -6.70 -1.82 17.30
N VAL A 193 -7.47 -2.90 17.47
CA VAL A 193 -8.77 -3.07 16.81
C VAL A 193 -9.77 -2.02 17.31
N GLU A 194 -9.80 -1.74 18.61
CA GLU A 194 -10.62 -0.67 19.18
C GLU A 194 -10.22 0.71 18.64
N PHE A 195 -8.92 0.97 18.51
CA PHE A 195 -8.41 2.19 17.90
C PHE A 195 -8.80 2.32 16.43
N ILE A 196 -8.64 1.27 15.61
CA ILE A 196 -9.05 1.26 14.20
C ILE A 196 -10.54 1.55 14.09
N ARG A 197 -11.39 0.92 14.93
CA ARG A 197 -12.83 1.18 14.95
C ARG A 197 -13.16 2.64 15.30
N ARG A 198 -12.43 3.26 16.24
CA ARG A 198 -12.61 4.69 16.56
C ARG A 198 -12.18 5.60 15.41
N MET A 199 -11.09 5.27 14.72
CA MET A 199 -10.56 6.08 13.63
C MET A 199 -11.39 6.00 12.35
N THR A 200 -11.98 4.83 12.08
CA THR A 200 -12.80 4.55 10.87
C THR A 200 -14.30 4.63 11.12
N GLY A 201 -14.74 4.67 12.38
CA GLY A 201 -16.13 4.81 12.75
C GLY A 201 -16.72 6.12 12.23
N LYS A 202 -17.93 6.05 11.70
CA LYS A 202 -18.69 7.25 11.31
C LYS A 202 -18.97 8.06 12.58
N THR A 203 -18.34 9.22 12.74
CA THR A 203 -18.89 10.24 13.64
C THR A 203 -20.28 10.57 13.10
N LYS A 204 -21.34 10.19 13.81
CA LYS A 204 -22.68 10.72 13.52
C LYS A 204 -22.57 12.22 13.76
N VAL A 205 -22.37 12.99 12.69
CA VAL A 205 -22.56 14.44 12.73
C VAL A 205 -24.04 14.61 13.03
N GLN A 206 -24.39 14.81 14.30
CA GLN A 206 -25.69 15.36 14.64
C GLN A 206 -25.71 16.75 14.04
N MET A 207 -26.27 16.88 12.83
CA MET A 207 -26.71 18.19 12.36
C MET A 207 -27.75 18.66 13.36
N LYS A 208 -27.35 19.51 14.30
CA LYS A 208 -28.30 20.36 15.00
C LYS A 208 -29.00 21.16 13.91
N ARG A 209 -30.25 20.82 13.62
CA ARG A 209 -31.14 21.68 12.84
C ARG A 209 -31.16 23.02 13.58
N ALA A 210 -30.56 24.05 12.98
CA ALA A 210 -30.82 25.42 13.40
C ALA A 210 -32.32 25.64 13.24
N GLY A 211 -33.01 25.89 14.35
CA GLY A 211 -34.43 26.22 14.34
C GLY A 211 -34.68 27.46 13.50
N ARG A 212 -35.81 27.45 12.79
CA ARG A 212 -36.41 28.65 12.22
C ARG A 212 -37.00 29.51 13.34
#